data_AF-A0A423W4W8-F1
#
_entry.id   AF-A0A423W4W8-F1
#
_cell.length_a   1.000
_cell.length_b   1.000
_cell.length_c   1.000
_cell.angle_alpha   90.00
_cell.angle_beta   90.00
_cell.angle_gamma   90.00
#
_symmetry.space_group_name_H-M   'P 1'
#
loop_
_entity.id
_entity.type
_entity.pdbx_description
1 polymer ?
#
loop_
_entity_poly.entity_id
_entity_poly.type
_entity_poly.pdbx_seq_one_letter_code
_entity_poly.pdbx_strand_id
1 'polypeptide(L)'
;MVMENHGLLQLTSHAYGFAEQLAVVVIEDLDPDITVTDLQGAVAGTGASGWDLHFDQKSLKTTLEVRFEDKERADSFTARFDRLFDDWFDNELKVLNTKPKATCNTGQWSPTMSSSTMDRNIQTPDSTTADGLSDTTSTAGIDLLSDEVPWPGETYKIQHRDSRRLITLEEGELRLRLPSAAKAAGGCHWVCVEKNGWLGFRSPVSATYMGHDNKGAIWCKKQHHKSYESFCVRRHPDGGYVILVKHHEGLELCQLAVDEASGKIVERSFGEPRARNTQWLFEAI
;
A
#
# COMPACT_ATOMS: atom_id res chain seq x y z
N MET A 1 -38.61 -33.03 -4.93
CA MET A 1 -37.71 -32.92 -6.10
C MET A 1 -36.68 -31.87 -5.74
N VAL A 2 -35.78 -32.21 -4.81
CA VAL A 2 -34.37 -32.59 -5.10
C VAL A 2 -33.74 -31.54 -6.00
N MET A 3 -33.22 -30.47 -5.38
CA MET A 3 -32.12 -29.71 -5.95
C MET A 3 -30.85 -30.30 -5.36
N GLU A 4 -29.98 -30.75 -6.27
CA GLU A 4 -28.80 -31.54 -6.01
C GLU A 4 -27.78 -30.75 -5.18
N ASN A 5 -27.40 -31.34 -4.04
CA ASN A 5 -26.22 -30.98 -3.28
C ASN A 5 -24.98 -31.36 -4.12
N HIS A 6 -24.47 -30.42 -4.90
CA HIS A 6 -23.09 -30.52 -5.36
C HIS A 6 -22.17 -30.12 -4.21
N GLY A 7 -21.57 -31.15 -3.61
CA GLY A 7 -20.63 -31.04 -2.51
C GLY A 7 -19.54 -30.01 -2.79
N LEU A 8 -19.43 -29.06 -1.87
CA LEU A 8 -18.28 -28.18 -1.75
C LEU A 8 -17.05 -29.05 -1.46
N LEU A 9 -16.15 -29.00 -2.43
CA LEU A 9 -14.86 -29.69 -2.44
C LEU A 9 -14.11 -29.39 -1.13
N GLN A 10 -13.77 -30.45 -0.39
CA GLN A 10 -12.62 -30.43 0.50
C GLN A 10 -11.38 -30.10 -0.36
N LEU A 11 -10.98 -28.83 -0.39
CA LEU A 11 -9.71 -28.42 -0.95
C LEU A 11 -8.63 -28.62 0.13
N THR A 12 -8.35 -29.88 0.45
CA THR A 12 -7.13 -30.27 1.15
C THR A 12 -5.97 -30.17 0.18
N SER A 13 -5.35 -29.00 0.12
CA SER A 13 -4.01 -28.84 -0.42
C SER A 13 -3.03 -29.37 0.63
N HIS A 14 -2.67 -30.66 0.54
CA HIS A 14 -1.68 -31.30 1.39
C HIS A 14 -0.35 -30.52 1.40
N ALA A 15 -0.08 -29.81 2.49
CA ALA A 15 1.27 -29.56 2.98
C ALA A 15 1.51 -30.54 4.14
N TYR A 16 2.02 -31.73 3.81
CA TYR A 16 2.53 -32.67 4.81
C TYR A 16 3.83 -32.10 5.38
N GLY A 17 3.75 -31.45 6.53
CA GLY A 17 4.88 -31.09 7.38
C GLY A 17 4.76 -31.83 8.72
N PHE A 18 5.78 -32.59 9.07
CA PHE A 18 5.85 -33.39 10.29
C PHE A 18 5.57 -32.54 11.55
N ALA A 19 4.78 -33.12 12.45
CA ALA A 19 4.36 -32.53 13.71
C ALA A 19 5.53 -32.38 14.68
N GLU A 20 6.12 -31.20 14.78
CA GLU A 20 6.74 -30.72 16.02
C GLU A 20 6.41 -29.22 16.20
N GLN A 21 5.50 -28.96 17.14
CA GLN A 21 5.10 -27.66 17.66
C GLN A 21 4.55 -26.65 16.63
N LEU A 22 3.26 -26.78 16.31
CA LEU A 22 2.54 -25.79 15.52
C LEU A 22 1.80 -24.83 16.44
N ALA A 23 2.11 -23.53 16.36
CA ALA A 23 1.24 -22.50 16.90
C ALA A 23 0.06 -22.33 15.93
N VAL A 24 -1.16 -22.38 16.45
CA VAL A 24 -2.37 -22.35 15.63
C VAL A 24 -3.15 -21.08 15.92
N VAL A 25 -3.43 -20.30 14.87
CA VAL A 25 -4.30 -19.14 14.92
C VAL A 25 -5.64 -19.56 14.34
N VAL A 26 -6.69 -19.42 15.15
CA VAL A 26 -8.07 -19.70 14.75
C VAL A 26 -8.79 -18.37 14.60
N ILE A 27 -9.38 -18.15 13.44
CA ILE A 27 -10.19 -16.98 13.13
C ILE A 27 -11.62 -17.45 12.92
N GLU A 28 -12.50 -17.04 13.81
CA GLU A 28 -13.91 -17.39 13.77
C GLU A 28 -14.74 -16.24 13.17
N ASP A 29 -15.95 -16.57 12.70
CA ASP A 29 -16.95 -15.60 12.22
C ASP A 29 -16.49 -14.80 10.99
N LEU A 30 -15.81 -15.47 10.06
CA LEU A 30 -15.48 -14.87 8.76
C LEU A 30 -16.75 -14.60 7.94
N ASP A 31 -16.78 -13.43 7.30
CA ASP A 31 -17.85 -13.04 6.38
C ASP A 31 -17.91 -14.04 5.21
N PRO A 32 -19.10 -14.62 4.92
CA PRO A 32 -19.28 -15.60 3.84
C PRO A 32 -18.96 -15.06 2.44
N ASP A 33 -18.93 -13.73 2.24
CA ASP A 33 -18.60 -13.12 0.95
C ASP A 33 -17.09 -13.00 0.71
N ILE A 34 -16.25 -13.31 1.71
CA ILE A 34 -14.79 -13.34 1.56
C ILE A 34 -14.40 -14.50 0.64
N THR A 35 -13.64 -14.21 -0.42
CA THR A 35 -13.24 -15.26 -1.37
C THR A 35 -12.06 -16.06 -0.85
N VAL A 36 -11.94 -17.31 -1.29
CA VAL A 36 -10.78 -18.17 -0.99
C VAL A 36 -9.47 -17.52 -1.46
N THR A 37 -9.49 -16.73 -2.53
CA THR A 37 -8.33 -16.00 -3.05
C THR A 37 -7.88 -14.91 -2.06
N ASP A 38 -8.83 -14.22 -1.42
CA ASP A 38 -8.53 -13.19 -0.43
C ASP A 38 -7.91 -13.81 0.83
N LEU A 39 -8.44 -14.96 1.27
CA LEU A 39 -7.87 -15.72 2.38
C LEU A 39 -6.47 -16.25 2.05
N GLN A 40 -6.27 -16.75 0.82
CA GLN A 40 -4.96 -17.17 0.34
C GLN A 40 -3.97 -16.01 0.33
N GLY A 41 -4.37 -14.82 -0.14
CA GLY A 41 -3.56 -13.61 -0.12
C GLY A 41 -3.18 -13.18 1.29
N ALA A 42 -4.13 -13.25 2.23
CA ALA A 42 -3.91 -12.91 3.63
C ALA A 42 -2.91 -13.85 4.33
N VAL A 43 -2.93 -15.13 3.99
CA VAL A 43 -2.02 -16.14 4.55
C VAL A 43 -0.68 -16.20 3.79
N ALA A 44 -0.66 -15.84 2.51
CA ALA A 44 0.56 -15.86 1.70
C ALA A 44 1.64 -14.91 2.26
N GLY A 45 2.89 -15.40 2.30
CA GLY A 45 4.04 -14.63 2.79
C GLY A 45 4.09 -14.42 4.31
N THR A 46 3.19 -15.02 5.08
CA THR A 46 3.16 -14.92 6.56
C THR A 46 4.09 -15.91 7.27
N GLY A 47 4.71 -16.82 6.51
CA GLY A 47 5.47 -17.94 7.08
C GLY A 47 4.58 -19.03 7.69
N ALA A 48 3.28 -19.05 7.36
CA ALA A 48 2.38 -20.14 7.69
C ALA A 48 2.84 -21.45 7.02
N SER A 49 2.87 -22.52 7.80
CA SER A 49 3.18 -23.88 7.33
C SER A 49 1.97 -24.57 6.70
N GLY A 50 0.76 -24.04 6.92
CA GLY A 50 -0.47 -24.47 6.28
C GLY A 50 -1.69 -23.74 6.84
N TRP A 51 -2.85 -23.93 6.20
CA TRP A 51 -4.12 -23.40 6.66
C TRP A 51 -5.28 -24.27 6.17
N ASP A 52 -6.39 -24.26 6.92
CA ASP A 52 -7.62 -24.98 6.62
C ASP A 52 -8.83 -24.09 6.85
N LEU A 53 -9.88 -24.27 6.04
CA LEU A 53 -11.14 -23.54 6.15
C LEU A 53 -12.26 -24.50 6.53
N HIS A 54 -12.96 -24.18 7.62
CA HIS A 54 -14.06 -24.98 8.16
C HIS A 54 -15.36 -24.18 8.08
N PHE A 55 -16.41 -24.80 7.53
CA PHE A 55 -17.76 -24.23 7.56
C PHE A 55 -18.66 -25.13 8.40
N ASP A 56 -19.19 -24.59 9.51
CA ASP A 56 -20.19 -25.28 10.30
C ASP A 56 -21.59 -24.91 9.82
N GLN A 57 -22.24 -25.87 9.16
CA GLN A 57 -23.58 -25.71 8.61
C GLN A 57 -24.65 -25.45 9.69
N LYS A 58 -24.45 -25.87 10.94
CA LYS A 58 -25.43 -25.65 12.02
C LYS A 58 -25.38 -24.24 12.58
N SER A 59 -24.19 -23.69 12.75
CA SER A 59 -23.99 -22.33 13.24
C SER A 59 -23.87 -21.28 12.12
N LEU A 60 -23.77 -21.73 10.86
CA LEU A 60 -23.49 -20.92 9.67
C LEU A 60 -22.20 -20.11 9.82
N LYS A 61 -21.22 -20.64 10.56
CA LYS A 61 -19.95 -19.97 10.83
C LYS A 61 -18.83 -20.53 9.95
N THR A 62 -18.05 -19.63 9.39
CA THR A 62 -16.81 -19.95 8.69
C THR A 62 -15.62 -19.68 9.62
N THR A 63 -14.74 -20.67 9.77
CA THR A 63 -13.55 -20.62 10.61
C THR A 63 -12.32 -20.89 9.77
N LEU A 64 -11.34 -19.99 9.82
CA LEU A 64 -10.03 -20.19 9.22
C LEU A 64 -9.04 -20.62 10.31
N GLU A 65 -8.39 -21.75 10.10
CA GLU A 65 -7.28 -22.22 10.92
C GLU A 65 -5.97 -22.00 10.16
N VAL A 66 -5.01 -21.30 10.76
CA VAL A 66 -3.68 -21.06 10.19
C VAL A 66 -2.62 -21.60 11.13
N ARG A 67 -1.68 -22.37 10.58
CA ARG A 67 -0.63 -23.06 11.35
C ARG A 67 0.73 -22.42 11.09
N PHE A 68 1.51 -22.26 12.16
CA PHE A 68 2.84 -21.65 12.14
C PHE A 68 3.85 -22.55 12.85
N GLU A 69 5.11 -22.47 12.40
CA GLU A 69 6.23 -23.21 12.98
C GLU A 69 6.63 -22.71 14.38
N ASP A 70 6.28 -21.46 14.70
CA ASP A 70 6.61 -20.83 15.97
C ASP A 70 5.54 -19.82 16.39
N LYS A 71 5.54 -19.49 17.70
CA LYS A 71 4.58 -18.58 18.31
C LYS A 71 4.77 -17.12 17.86
N GLU A 72 6.00 -16.68 17.61
CA GLU A 72 6.28 -15.29 17.23
C GLU A 72 5.63 -14.95 15.90
N ARG A 73 5.70 -15.87 14.93
CA ARG A 73 5.00 -15.75 13.64
C ARG A 73 3.49 -15.78 13.80
N ALA A 74 2.95 -16.65 14.66
CA ALA A 74 1.52 -16.70 14.94
C ALA A 74 0.99 -15.41 15.60
N ASP A 75 1.73 -14.85 16.56
CA ASP A 75 1.38 -13.60 17.24
C ASP A 75 1.51 -12.40 16.27
N SER A 76 2.55 -12.39 15.42
CA SER A 76 2.72 -11.40 14.35
C SER A 76 1.57 -11.45 13.34
N PHE A 77 1.16 -12.66 12.94
CA PHE A 77 0.01 -12.87 12.07
C PHE A 77 -1.29 -12.39 12.75
N THR A 78 -1.52 -12.73 14.01
CA THR A 78 -2.71 -12.28 14.77
C THR A 78 -2.78 -10.76 14.82
N ALA A 79 -1.67 -10.10 15.18
CA ALA A 79 -1.60 -8.64 15.25
C ALA A 79 -1.77 -7.97 13.88
N ARG A 80 -1.31 -8.60 12.79
CA ARG A 80 -1.52 -8.14 11.41
C ARG A 80 -2.96 -8.34 10.98
N PHE A 81 -3.54 -9.50 11.30
CA PHE A 81 -4.90 -9.87 10.94
C PHE A 81 -5.92 -8.93 11.59
N ASP A 82 -5.75 -8.63 12.87
CA ASP A 82 -6.61 -7.69 13.59
C ASP A 82 -6.59 -6.28 12.95
N ARG A 83 -5.41 -5.82 12.47
CA ARG A 83 -5.28 -4.53 11.76
C ARG A 83 -5.88 -4.53 10.37
N LEU A 84 -5.64 -5.60 9.60
CA LEU A 84 -6.22 -5.76 8.26
C LEU A 84 -7.76 -5.72 8.32
N PHE A 85 -8.34 -6.30 9.36
CA PHE A 85 -9.78 -6.29 9.57
C PHE A 85 -10.34 -4.97 10.08
N ASP A 86 -9.60 -4.23 10.91
CA ASP A 86 -9.99 -2.87 11.31
C ASP A 86 -10.01 -1.91 10.11
N ASP A 87 -9.04 -2.00 9.20
CA ASP A 87 -8.99 -1.18 7.98
C ASP A 87 -10.06 -1.59 6.92
N TRP A 88 -10.49 -2.86 6.92
CA TRP A 88 -11.49 -3.39 5.99
C TRP A 88 -12.92 -2.95 6.36
N PHE A 89 -13.31 -3.01 7.63
CA PHE A 89 -14.68 -2.71 8.06
C PHE A 89 -15.03 -1.23 8.17
N ASP A 90 -14.05 -0.33 8.18
CA ASP A 90 -14.32 1.12 8.15
C ASP A 90 -14.82 1.62 6.78
N ASN A 91 -14.72 0.81 5.71
CA ASN A 91 -15.09 1.22 4.35
C ASN A 91 -16.39 0.62 3.78
N GLU A 92 -17.01 -0.39 4.39
CA GLU A 92 -18.32 -0.89 3.93
C GLU A 92 -19.06 -1.68 5.03
N LEU A 93 -20.31 -1.27 5.34
CA LEU A 93 -21.34 -2.00 6.10
C LEU A 93 -21.15 -2.21 7.63
N LYS A 94 -21.79 -1.34 8.42
CA LYS A 94 -22.11 -1.53 9.86
C LYS A 94 -23.12 -2.67 10.16
N VAL A 95 -23.24 -3.70 9.33
CA VAL A 95 -24.38 -4.66 9.40
C VAL A 95 -24.00 -6.03 9.96
N LEU A 96 -22.72 -6.38 10.09
CA LEU A 96 -22.30 -7.61 10.79
C LEU A 96 -21.82 -7.28 12.21
N ASN A 97 -22.61 -7.69 13.21
CA ASN A 97 -22.44 -7.34 14.62
C ASN A 97 -21.32 -8.08 15.35
N THR A 98 -20.43 -8.78 14.65
CA THR A 98 -19.34 -9.54 15.28
C THR A 98 -18.08 -9.44 14.46
N LYS A 99 -17.11 -8.65 14.97
CA LYS A 99 -15.74 -8.61 14.48
C LYS A 99 -15.16 -10.03 14.57
N PRO A 100 -14.60 -10.59 13.49
CA PRO A 100 -13.95 -11.89 13.56
C PRO A 100 -12.83 -11.83 14.59
N LYS A 101 -12.75 -12.87 15.42
CA LYS A 101 -11.81 -12.90 16.55
C LYS A 101 -10.71 -13.90 16.24
N ALA A 102 -9.49 -13.39 16.04
CA ALA A 102 -8.32 -14.22 15.98
C ALA A 102 -7.90 -14.64 17.41
N THR A 103 -7.72 -15.94 17.63
CA THR A 103 -7.21 -16.47 18.90
C THR A 103 -6.03 -17.39 18.63
N CYS A 104 -4.88 -17.07 19.22
CA CYS A 104 -3.69 -17.91 19.16
C CYS A 104 -3.75 -18.96 20.28
N ASN A 105 -3.81 -20.24 19.90
CA ASN A 105 -3.78 -21.35 20.84
C ASN A 105 -2.40 -22.02 20.77
N THR A 106 -1.65 -21.95 21.87
CA THR A 106 -0.45 -22.76 22.09
C THR A 106 -0.80 -23.89 23.05
N GLY A 107 -0.44 -25.13 22.70
CA GLY A 107 -0.47 -26.25 23.64
C GLY A 107 0.21 -25.86 24.96
N GLN A 108 -0.55 -26.01 26.04
CA GLN A 108 -0.30 -25.57 27.41
C GLN A 108 1.15 -25.76 27.90
N TRP A 109 1.83 -24.66 28.30
CA TRP A 109 2.87 -24.67 29.33
C TRP A 109 2.73 -23.49 30.29
N SER A 110 2.64 -23.82 31.58
CA SER A 110 2.75 -22.88 32.71
C SER A 110 4.23 -22.63 33.06
N PRO A 111 4.56 -21.50 33.70
CA PRO A 111 5.90 -20.90 33.68
C PRO A 111 6.71 -21.17 34.96
N THR A 112 8.04 -21.15 34.89
CA THR A 112 8.92 -20.67 35.97
C THR A 112 10.32 -20.35 35.43
N MET A 113 10.75 -19.09 35.51
CA MET A 113 11.91 -18.66 36.31
C MET A 113 12.14 -17.15 36.15
N SER A 114 12.59 -16.57 37.26
CA SER A 114 12.46 -15.17 37.62
C SER A 114 13.71 -14.32 37.32
N SER A 115 13.47 -13.00 37.30
CA SER A 115 14.30 -11.92 37.85
C SER A 115 15.54 -11.44 37.06
N SER A 116 15.55 -10.17 36.64
CA SER A 116 16.02 -9.10 37.54
C SER A 116 15.81 -7.70 36.96
N THR A 117 15.45 -6.79 37.86
CA THR A 117 15.30 -5.33 37.72
C THR A 117 16.62 -4.62 37.47
N MET A 118 16.63 -3.65 36.55
CA MET A 118 17.30 -2.37 36.77
C MET A 118 16.44 -1.24 36.20
N ASP A 119 16.14 -0.33 37.11
CA ASP A 119 15.33 0.87 37.01
C ASP A 119 16.26 2.05 36.67
N ARG A 120 15.97 2.85 35.64
CA ARG A 120 16.20 4.32 35.71
C ARG A 120 15.73 5.11 34.49
N ASN A 121 14.81 6.01 34.83
CA ASN A 121 14.73 7.43 34.46
C ASN A 121 14.60 7.87 32.99
N ILE A 122 13.36 8.24 32.72
CA ILE A 122 12.87 9.31 31.83
C ILE A 122 13.74 10.57 31.91
N GLN A 123 14.11 11.11 30.74
CA GLN A 123 14.27 12.55 30.54
C GLN A 123 14.05 12.92 29.06
N THR A 124 13.00 13.72 28.84
CA THR A 124 12.67 14.42 27.59
C THR A 124 13.45 15.74 27.55
N PRO A 125 14.02 16.19 26.42
CA PRO A 125 14.44 17.57 26.26
C PRO A 125 13.31 18.46 25.74
N ASP A 126 13.32 19.71 26.22
CA ASP A 126 12.33 20.75 26.02
C ASP A 126 12.23 21.29 24.58
N SER A 127 11.03 21.75 24.23
CA SER A 127 10.75 22.55 23.04
C SER A 127 11.47 23.90 23.09
N THR A 128 12.01 24.34 21.95
CA THR A 128 12.48 25.72 21.75
C THR A 128 11.69 26.36 20.62
N THR A 129 10.96 27.42 20.93
CA THR A 129 10.33 28.37 20.00
C THR A 129 11.05 29.71 20.10
N ALA A 130 11.41 30.28 18.95
CA ALA A 130 11.71 31.69 18.66
C ALA A 130 12.45 31.75 17.30
N ASP A 131 12.34 32.74 16.43
CA ASP A 131 11.37 33.80 16.17
C ASP A 131 11.75 34.32 14.76
N GLY A 132 10.86 35.03 14.08
CA GLY A 132 10.96 35.29 12.64
C GLY A 132 12.10 36.19 12.14
N LEU A 133 12.20 36.28 10.81
CA LEU A 133 12.31 37.58 10.13
C LEU A 133 11.90 37.50 8.65
N SER A 134 11.31 38.62 8.24
CA SER A 134 10.63 39.02 7.02
C SER A 134 11.34 38.87 5.66
N ASP A 135 10.45 38.79 4.66
CA ASP A 135 10.37 39.56 3.40
C ASP A 135 11.50 39.56 2.36
N THR A 136 11.07 39.10 1.18
CA THR A 136 11.15 39.81 -0.11
C THR A 136 12.52 40.25 -0.60
N THR A 137 13.07 39.49 -1.55
CA THR A 137 13.73 40.09 -2.71
C THR A 137 13.49 39.23 -3.94
N SER A 138 12.65 39.75 -4.83
CA SER A 138 12.60 39.34 -6.23
C SER A 138 13.90 39.77 -6.90
N THR A 139 14.62 38.83 -7.50
CA THR A 139 15.65 39.11 -8.50
C THR A 139 15.61 37.99 -9.53
N ALA A 140 15.32 38.40 -10.76
CA ALA A 140 15.09 37.56 -11.92
C ALA A 140 16.29 36.69 -12.31
N GLY A 141 16.01 35.52 -12.91
CA GLY A 141 16.91 34.91 -13.88
C GLY A 141 17.59 33.59 -13.51
N ILE A 142 17.06 32.83 -12.55
CA ILE A 142 17.35 31.40 -12.44
C ILE A 142 16.01 30.72 -12.72
N ASP A 143 15.98 29.74 -13.63
CA ASP A 143 14.87 28.79 -13.73
C ASP A 143 14.71 28.15 -12.35
N LEU A 144 13.90 28.78 -11.50
CA LEU A 144 13.44 28.23 -10.26
C LEU A 144 12.64 27.01 -10.67
N LEU A 145 13.27 25.85 -10.54
CA LEU A 145 12.64 24.56 -10.68
C LEU A 145 11.41 24.62 -9.77
N SER A 146 10.23 24.81 -10.34
CA SER A 146 9.01 24.87 -9.57
C SER A 146 8.90 23.51 -8.87
N ASP A 147 8.99 23.56 -7.56
CA ASP A 147 8.98 22.39 -6.69
C ASP A 147 7.80 22.57 -5.74
N GLU A 148 6.64 22.79 -6.35
CA GLU A 148 5.42 23.17 -5.66
C GLU A 148 4.82 21.96 -4.92
N VAL A 149 4.08 22.24 -3.85
CA VAL A 149 3.40 21.19 -3.10
C VAL A 149 2.16 20.79 -3.89
N PRO A 150 2.04 19.53 -4.35
CA PRO A 150 0.85 19.11 -5.08
C PRO A 150 -0.36 19.18 -4.16
N TRP A 151 -1.28 20.07 -4.50
CA TRP A 151 -2.52 20.32 -3.78
C TRP A 151 -3.74 19.87 -4.59
N PRO A 152 -4.76 19.26 -3.95
CA PRO A 152 -5.98 18.84 -4.63
C PRO A 152 -6.71 20.01 -5.31
N GLY A 153 -7.22 19.78 -6.51
CA GLY A 153 -7.92 20.77 -7.34
C GLY A 153 -7.01 21.49 -8.34
N GLU A 154 -5.71 21.51 -8.10
CA GLU A 154 -4.73 22.17 -8.97
C GLU A 154 -4.25 21.25 -10.11
N THR A 155 -3.69 21.87 -11.15
CA THR A 155 -3.16 21.16 -12.31
C THR A 155 -1.65 21.32 -12.40
N TYR A 156 -0.95 20.21 -12.62
CA TYR A 156 0.51 20.19 -12.64
C TYR A 156 1.08 19.59 -13.91
N LYS A 157 2.30 20.01 -14.28
CA LYS A 157 3.24 19.16 -15.01
C LYS A 157 4.12 18.44 -13.99
N ILE A 158 4.28 17.14 -14.17
CA ILE A 158 5.10 16.30 -13.29
C ILE A 158 6.41 16.00 -14.03
N GLN A 159 7.52 16.47 -13.49
CA GLN A 159 8.84 16.37 -14.13
C GLN A 159 9.77 15.45 -13.34
N HIS A 160 10.45 14.53 -14.02
CA HIS A 160 11.55 13.79 -13.42
C HIS A 160 12.75 14.72 -13.18
N ARG A 161 13.23 14.79 -11.94
CA ARG A 161 14.20 15.79 -11.49
C ARG A 161 15.51 15.76 -12.28
N ASP A 162 16.09 14.59 -12.48
CA ASP A 162 17.42 14.47 -13.08
C ASP A 162 17.39 14.65 -14.60
N SER A 163 16.44 13.99 -15.26
CA SER A 163 16.37 14.00 -16.73
C SER A 163 15.60 15.20 -17.30
N ARG A 164 14.92 15.98 -16.43
CA ARG A 164 14.06 17.12 -16.82
C ARG A 164 12.94 16.76 -17.77
N ARG A 165 12.54 15.48 -17.81
CA ARG A 165 11.48 14.99 -18.68
C ARG A 165 10.15 15.00 -17.95
N LEU A 166 9.09 15.43 -18.63
CA LEU A 166 7.73 15.42 -18.15
C LEU A 166 7.10 14.04 -18.32
N ILE A 167 6.25 13.66 -17.38
CA ILE A 167 5.31 12.55 -17.57
C ILE A 167 4.23 13.01 -18.55
N THR A 168 4.13 12.33 -19.68
CA THR A 168 3.13 12.58 -20.74
C THR A 168 2.28 11.35 -20.98
N LEU A 169 1.01 11.57 -21.33
CA LEU A 169 0.10 10.53 -21.81
C LEU A 169 0.14 10.48 -23.33
N GLU A 170 0.61 9.35 -23.88
CA GLU A 170 0.65 9.09 -25.32
C GLU A 170 0.00 7.73 -25.59
N GLU A 171 -1.07 7.71 -26.39
CA GLU A 171 -1.74 6.46 -26.81
C GLU A 171 -2.17 5.55 -25.64
N GLY A 172 -2.48 6.14 -24.48
CA GLY A 172 -2.88 5.39 -23.27
C GLY A 172 -1.72 4.89 -22.40
N GLU A 173 -0.48 5.21 -22.77
CA GLU A 173 0.74 4.90 -22.03
C GLU A 173 1.37 6.15 -21.43
N LEU A 174 2.01 6.00 -20.27
CA LEU A 174 2.82 7.07 -19.69
C LEU A 174 4.24 7.02 -20.23
N ARG A 175 4.75 8.15 -20.71
CA ARG A 175 6.09 8.31 -21.28
C ARG A 175 6.80 9.52 -20.71
N LEU A 176 8.13 9.51 -20.78
CA LEU A 176 8.98 10.63 -20.38
C LEU A 176 9.44 11.43 -21.60
N ARG A 177 8.96 12.67 -21.73
CA ARG A 177 9.32 13.56 -22.85
C ARG A 177 10.00 14.82 -22.37
N LEU A 178 10.92 15.33 -23.20
CA LEU A 178 11.44 16.69 -22.99
C LEU A 178 10.29 17.71 -23.10
N PRO A 179 10.31 18.82 -22.36
CA PRO A 179 9.24 19.83 -22.39
C PRO A 179 8.88 20.32 -23.80
N SER A 180 9.87 20.47 -24.68
CA SER A 180 9.66 20.86 -26.09
C SER A 180 8.83 19.84 -26.87
N ALA A 181 9.09 18.55 -26.67
CA ALA A 181 8.34 17.46 -27.31
C ALA A 181 6.95 17.26 -26.67
N ALA A 182 6.85 17.44 -25.35
CA ALA A 182 5.59 17.31 -24.61
C ALA A 182 4.56 18.36 -25.05
N LYS A 183 4.98 19.60 -25.34
CA LYS A 183 4.10 20.64 -25.90
C LYS A 183 3.48 20.23 -27.23
N ALA A 184 4.22 19.50 -28.07
CA ALA A 184 3.72 19.02 -29.35
C ALA A 184 2.83 17.77 -29.21
N ALA A 185 3.15 16.87 -28.28
CA ALA A 185 2.38 15.64 -28.05
C ALA A 185 1.06 15.87 -27.29
N GLY A 186 0.98 16.93 -26.48
CA GLY A 186 -0.12 17.11 -25.52
C GLY A 186 -0.03 16.12 -24.35
N GLY A 187 -1.04 16.13 -23.47
CA GLY A 187 -1.17 15.10 -22.42
C GLY A 187 -0.15 15.18 -21.27
N CYS A 188 0.48 16.33 -21.04
CA CYS A 188 1.43 16.53 -19.94
C CYS A 188 0.84 17.21 -18.69
N HIS A 189 -0.46 17.52 -18.72
CA HIS A 189 -1.18 18.17 -17.64
C HIS A 189 -1.92 17.13 -16.81
N TRP A 190 -1.81 17.26 -15.49
CA TRP A 190 -2.36 16.32 -14.53
C TRP A 190 -3.12 17.07 -13.45
N VAL A 191 -4.44 16.90 -13.43
CA VAL A 191 -5.30 17.43 -12.38
C VAL A 191 -5.08 16.58 -11.13
N CYS A 192 -4.65 17.21 -10.04
CA CYS A 192 -4.52 16.56 -8.74
C CYS A 192 -5.91 16.44 -8.11
N VAL A 193 -6.35 15.23 -7.83
CA VAL A 193 -7.67 14.95 -7.25
C VAL A 193 -7.48 14.16 -5.97
N GLU A 194 -8.06 14.63 -4.88
CA GLU A 194 -8.05 13.88 -3.62
C GLU A 194 -9.27 13.00 -3.46
N LYS A 195 -9.07 11.82 -2.89
CA LYS A 195 -10.13 10.96 -2.38
C LYS A 195 -9.65 10.23 -1.13
N ASN A 196 -10.34 10.43 -0.01
CA ASN A 196 -10.03 9.79 1.28
C ASN A 196 -8.56 10.00 1.72
N GLY A 197 -8.00 11.20 1.53
CA GLY A 197 -6.60 11.50 1.88
C GLY A 197 -5.55 11.02 0.88
N TRP A 198 -5.94 10.30 -0.18
CA TRP A 198 -5.05 9.86 -1.25
C TRP A 198 -5.16 10.79 -2.46
N LEU A 199 -4.02 11.09 -3.08
CA LEU A 199 -3.96 11.88 -4.31
C LEU A 199 -4.09 10.98 -5.54
N GLY A 200 -4.75 11.49 -6.57
CA GLY A 200 -4.84 10.86 -7.88
C GLY A 200 -4.50 11.89 -8.95
N PHE A 201 -3.78 11.48 -9.99
CA PHE A 201 -3.38 12.36 -11.08
C PHE A 201 -4.20 12.05 -12.33
N ARG A 202 -5.18 12.91 -12.63
CA ARG A 202 -6.13 12.72 -13.74
C ARG A 202 -5.71 13.54 -14.96
N SER A 203 -5.68 12.89 -16.11
CA SER A 203 -5.57 13.56 -17.40
C SER A 203 -6.86 14.33 -17.70
N PRO A 204 -6.81 15.66 -17.95
CA PRO A 204 -7.99 16.44 -18.28
C PRO A 204 -8.54 16.10 -19.68
N VAL A 205 -7.72 15.54 -20.56
CA VAL A 205 -8.09 15.21 -21.95
C VAL A 205 -8.85 13.88 -22.02
N SER A 206 -8.32 12.83 -21.39
CA SER A 206 -8.89 11.48 -21.46
C SER A 206 -9.81 11.15 -20.30
N ALA A 207 -9.90 12.02 -19.29
CA ALA A 207 -10.60 11.78 -18.03
C ALA A 207 -10.08 10.57 -17.23
N THR A 208 -8.93 10.01 -17.59
CA THR A 208 -8.34 8.83 -16.94
C THR A 208 -7.28 9.22 -15.92
N TYR A 209 -7.18 8.43 -14.87
CA TYR A 209 -6.19 8.55 -13.81
C TYR A 209 -4.92 7.78 -14.16
N MET A 210 -3.77 8.33 -13.76
CA MET A 210 -2.57 7.51 -13.57
C MET A 210 -2.89 6.38 -12.60
N GLY A 211 -2.32 5.20 -12.86
CA GLY A 211 -2.41 4.07 -11.97
C GLY A 211 -1.28 3.09 -12.19
N HIS A 212 -1.26 2.04 -11.40
CA HIS A 212 -0.22 1.01 -11.42
C HIS A 212 -0.84 -0.40 -11.34
N ASP A 213 -0.10 -1.46 -11.67
CA ASP A 213 -0.68 -2.81 -11.85
C ASP A 213 -0.17 -3.87 -10.86
N ASN A 214 0.43 -3.44 -9.75
CA ASN A 214 1.14 -4.27 -8.75
C ASN A 214 2.26 -5.15 -9.33
N LYS A 215 2.54 -5.06 -10.64
CA LYS A 215 3.62 -5.77 -11.33
C LYS A 215 4.71 -4.80 -11.77
N GLY A 216 4.66 -3.58 -11.27
CA GLY A 216 5.65 -2.54 -11.51
C GLY A 216 5.35 -1.65 -12.71
N ALA A 217 4.28 -1.88 -13.48
CA ALA A 217 3.95 -1.04 -14.62
C ALA A 217 2.98 0.08 -14.24
N ILE A 218 3.23 1.27 -14.79
CA ILE A 218 2.41 2.46 -14.59
C ILE A 218 1.64 2.77 -15.88
N TRP A 219 0.37 3.12 -15.76
CA TRP A 219 -0.56 3.27 -16.86
C TRP A 219 -1.55 4.42 -16.61
N CYS A 220 -2.39 4.73 -17.59
CA CYS A 220 -3.44 5.73 -17.45
C CYS A 220 -4.68 5.32 -18.24
N LYS A 221 -5.55 4.46 -17.66
CA LYS A 221 -6.70 3.87 -18.38
C LYS A 221 -8.02 3.84 -17.61
N LYS A 222 -8.06 4.07 -16.28
CA LYS A 222 -9.35 4.09 -15.55
C LYS A 222 -9.87 5.50 -15.37
N GLN A 223 -11.18 5.64 -15.41
CA GLN A 223 -11.89 6.88 -15.10
C GLN A 223 -12.25 7.01 -13.61
N HIS A 224 -11.85 6.05 -12.79
CA HIS A 224 -12.07 6.05 -11.35
C HIS A 224 -10.77 6.19 -10.59
N HIS A 225 -10.85 6.79 -9.40
CA HIS A 225 -9.79 6.86 -8.41
C HIS A 225 -10.05 5.78 -7.34
N LYS A 226 -9.40 4.62 -7.50
CA LYS A 226 -9.40 3.51 -6.53
C LYS A 226 -7.96 3.22 -6.09
N SER A 227 -7.75 2.11 -5.37
CA SER A 227 -6.46 1.76 -4.75
C SER A 227 -5.27 1.86 -5.72
N TYR A 228 -5.43 1.39 -6.97
CA TYR A 228 -4.37 1.41 -7.98
C TYR A 228 -4.14 2.77 -8.65
N GLU A 229 -5.01 3.75 -8.41
CA GLU A 229 -4.88 5.12 -8.88
C GLU A 229 -4.62 6.10 -7.73
N SER A 230 -4.35 5.58 -6.53
CA SER A 230 -4.10 6.33 -5.31
C SER A 230 -2.60 6.43 -5.01
N PHE A 231 -2.15 7.66 -4.87
CA PHE A 231 -0.76 8.03 -4.66
C PHE A 231 -0.61 8.84 -3.38
N CYS A 232 0.53 8.69 -2.72
CA CYS A 232 0.99 9.57 -1.66
C CYS A 232 2.22 10.32 -2.15
N VAL A 233 2.30 11.63 -1.94
CA VAL A 233 3.46 12.43 -2.34
C VAL A 233 4.17 12.95 -1.09
N ARG A 234 5.48 12.74 -1.01
CA ARG A 234 6.30 13.17 0.13
C ARG A 234 7.47 14.01 -0.33
N ARG A 235 7.71 15.11 0.37
CA ARG A 235 8.90 15.95 0.15
C ARG A 235 10.16 15.12 0.39
N HIS A 236 11.10 15.14 -0.55
CA HIS A 236 12.38 14.51 -0.37
C HIS A 236 13.37 15.50 0.30
N PRO A 237 14.22 15.07 1.26
CA PRO A 237 15.14 15.97 1.97
C PRO A 237 16.09 16.75 1.05
N ASP A 238 16.49 16.15 -0.07
CA ASP A 238 17.40 16.77 -1.03
C ASP A 238 16.65 17.68 -2.03
N GLY A 239 15.34 17.91 -1.84
CA GLY A 239 14.42 18.63 -2.72
C GLY A 239 13.60 17.71 -3.64
N GLY A 240 12.60 18.26 -4.32
CA GLY A 240 11.65 17.45 -5.07
C GLY A 240 10.76 16.60 -4.16
N TYR A 241 10.06 15.67 -4.79
CA TYR A 241 9.13 14.78 -4.14
C TYR A 241 9.36 13.34 -4.55
N VAL A 242 9.07 12.43 -3.65
CA VAL A 242 8.86 11.01 -3.96
C VAL A 242 7.38 10.80 -4.12
N ILE A 243 6.99 10.18 -5.24
CA ILE A 243 5.62 9.70 -5.46
C ILE A 243 5.59 8.24 -5.02
N LEU A 244 4.67 7.92 -4.12
CA LEU A 244 4.49 6.59 -3.54
C LEU A 244 3.18 5.98 -4.02
N VAL A 245 3.22 4.69 -4.33
CA VAL A 245 2.06 3.86 -4.67
C VAL A 245 1.92 2.73 -3.67
N LYS A 246 0.69 2.26 -3.49
CA LYS A 246 0.42 1.03 -2.75
C LYS A 246 0.98 -0.14 -3.56
N HIS A 247 1.72 -1.04 -2.93
CA HIS A 247 2.14 -2.29 -3.54
C HIS A 247 1.56 -3.46 -2.76
N HIS A 248 1.37 -4.60 -3.42
CA HIS A 248 0.74 -5.79 -2.81
C HIS A 248 -0.52 -5.44 -2.00
N GLU A 249 -1.51 -4.84 -2.65
CA GLU A 249 -2.80 -4.45 -2.03
C GLU A 249 -2.69 -3.39 -0.90
N GLY A 250 -1.53 -2.74 -0.78
CA GLY A 250 -1.29 -1.70 0.23
C GLY A 250 -0.51 -2.19 1.45
N LEU A 251 0.04 -3.40 1.40
CA LEU A 251 0.96 -3.92 2.42
C LEU A 251 2.29 -3.15 2.44
N GLU A 252 2.69 -2.60 1.30
CA GLU A 252 3.93 -1.84 1.14
C GLU A 252 3.70 -0.55 0.35
N LEU A 253 4.61 0.41 0.51
CA LEU A 253 4.68 1.58 -0.36
C LEU A 253 5.92 1.49 -1.23
N CYS A 254 5.70 1.45 -2.55
CA CYS A 254 6.75 1.54 -3.56
C CYS A 254 6.87 2.97 -4.08
N GLN A 255 8.07 3.35 -4.48
CA GLN A 255 8.37 4.64 -5.09
C GLN A 255 8.18 4.55 -6.60
N LEU A 256 7.67 5.62 -7.18
CA LEU A 256 7.70 5.81 -8.62
C LEU A 256 9.12 6.17 -9.06
N ALA A 257 9.69 5.38 -9.96
CA ALA A 257 11.06 5.54 -10.44
C ALA A 257 11.12 5.55 -11.97
N VAL A 258 12.23 6.03 -12.51
CA VAL A 258 12.57 5.86 -13.92
C VAL A 258 13.56 4.72 -14.07
N ASP A 259 13.15 3.64 -14.73
CA ASP A 259 14.10 2.58 -15.09
C ASP A 259 15.14 3.14 -16.07
N GLU A 260 16.41 3.16 -15.68
CA GLU A 260 17.48 3.79 -16.46
C GLU A 260 17.74 3.06 -17.78
N ALA A 261 17.51 1.75 -17.83
CA ALA A 261 17.73 0.95 -19.01
C ALA A 261 16.65 1.18 -20.08
N SER A 262 15.38 1.16 -19.70
CA SER A 262 14.26 1.32 -20.63
C SER A 262 13.74 2.75 -20.78
N GLY A 263 14.07 3.64 -19.84
CA GLY A 263 13.49 4.99 -19.74
C GLY A 263 12.01 5.00 -19.35
N LYS A 264 11.45 3.87 -18.93
CA LYS A 264 10.06 3.75 -18.51
C LYS A 264 9.87 4.11 -17.04
N ILE A 265 8.65 4.47 -16.70
CA ILE A 265 8.24 4.71 -15.31
C ILE A 265 7.85 3.38 -14.70
N VAL A 266 8.40 3.05 -13.53
CA VAL A 266 8.22 1.78 -12.84
C VAL A 266 8.01 1.97 -11.33
N GLU A 267 7.45 0.97 -10.67
CA GLU A 267 7.46 0.88 -9.21
C GLU A 267 8.83 0.38 -8.71
N ARG A 268 9.28 0.86 -7.54
CA ARG A 268 10.50 0.39 -6.87
C ARG A 268 10.31 0.31 -5.37
N SER A 269 10.65 -0.82 -4.76
CA SER A 269 10.52 -1.03 -3.32
C SER A 269 11.43 -0.13 -2.49
N PHE A 270 11.00 0.17 -1.27
CA PHE A 270 11.77 0.94 -0.30
C PHE A 270 12.93 0.06 0.23
N GLY A 271 14.17 0.55 0.19
CA GLY A 271 15.35 -0.15 0.75
C GLY A 271 16.44 -0.51 -0.27
N GLU A 272 16.16 -0.39 -1.58
CA GLU A 272 17.23 -0.39 -2.58
C GLU A 272 18.09 0.88 -2.45
N PRO A 273 19.40 0.82 -2.79
CA PRO A 273 20.32 1.96 -2.65
C PRO A 273 19.72 3.24 -3.23
N ARG A 274 19.82 4.33 -2.46
CA ARG A 274 19.22 5.66 -2.71
C ARG A 274 19.26 6.04 -4.19
N ALA A 275 18.19 5.71 -4.90
CA ALA A 275 18.17 5.79 -6.35
C ALA A 275 17.73 7.20 -6.76
N ARG A 276 18.62 7.93 -7.44
CA ARG A 276 18.39 9.32 -7.86
C ARG A 276 17.23 9.46 -8.85
N ASN A 277 16.81 8.35 -9.46
CA ASN A 277 15.74 8.23 -10.42
C ASN A 277 14.31 8.21 -9.82
N THR A 278 14.13 8.59 -8.54
CA THR A 278 12.85 8.55 -7.81
C THR A 278 12.28 9.94 -7.48
N GLN A 279 13.00 11.00 -7.83
CA GLN A 279 12.63 12.37 -7.48
C GLN A 279 11.87 13.06 -8.61
N TRP A 280 10.76 13.68 -8.23
CA TRP A 280 9.82 14.36 -9.12
C TRP A 280 9.64 15.81 -8.69
N LEU A 281 9.37 16.69 -9.65
CA LEU A 281 9.07 18.10 -9.45
C LEU A 281 7.65 18.36 -9.97
N PHE A 282 6.92 19.21 -9.25
CA PHE A 282 5.56 19.62 -9.61
C PHE A 282 5.58 21.10 -10.02
N GLU A 283 5.17 21.36 -11.26
CA GLU A 283 5.01 22.70 -11.84
C GLU A 283 3.51 22.99 -12.00
N ALA A 284 2.96 23.92 -11.22
CA ALA A 284 1.57 24.34 -11.40
C ALA A 284 1.39 25.13 -12.71
N ILE A 285 0.15 25.14 -13.22
CA ILE A 285 -0.21 25.72 -14.53
C ILE A 285 -1.32 26.75 -14.38
#